data_AF-A0A841ZQU1-F1
#
_entry.id   AF-A0A841ZQU1-F1
#
_cell.length_a   1.000
_cell.length_b   1.000
_cell.length_c   1.000
_cell.angle_alpha   90.00
_cell.angle_beta   90.00
_cell.angle_gamma   90.00
#
_symmetry.space_group_name_H-M   'P 1'
#
loop_
_entity.id
_entity.type
_entity.pdbx_description
1 polymer ?
#
loop_
_entity_poly.entity_id
_entity_poly.type
_entity_poly.pdbx_seq_one_letter_code
_entity_poly.pdbx_strand_id
1 'polypeptide(L)' 'MTNKFMLRVADDYVITLEEYEALLAREAKELWGKLDEDEKEAYNNDFNKYAEEISTCDRDFVACDKDGNKLSWEDAL' A
#
# COMPACT_ATOMS: atom_id res chain seq x y z
N MET A 1 -2.46 5.08 -21.55
CA MET A 1 -2.14 4.82 -20.14
C MET A 1 -3.22 3.88 -19.63
N THR A 2 -2.88 2.63 -19.35
CA THR A 2 -3.83 1.68 -18.74
C THR A 2 -4.03 2.15 -17.30
N ASN A 3 -5.27 2.49 -16.92
CA ASN A 3 -5.58 2.78 -15.52
C ASN A 3 -5.26 1.50 -14.72
N LYS A 4 -4.43 1.63 -13.69
CA LYS A 4 -3.98 0.50 -12.85
C LYS A 4 -4.93 0.33 -11.68
N PHE A 5 -5.28 -0.92 -11.37
CA PHE A 5 -6.20 -1.28 -10.31
C PHE A 5 -5.55 -2.28 -9.35
N MET A 6 -5.95 -2.18 -8.09
CA MET A 6 -5.53 -3.06 -7.01
C MET A 6 -6.76 -3.78 -6.46
N LEU A 7 -6.69 -5.10 -6.36
CA LEU A 7 -7.72 -5.95 -5.76
C LEU A 7 -7.30 -6.28 -4.33
N ARG A 8 -8.16 -5.98 -3.37
CA ARG A 8 -7.99 -6.42 -1.99
C ARG A 8 -8.34 -7.90 -1.87
N VAL A 9 -7.39 -8.73 -1.45
CA VAL A 9 -7.52 -10.19 -1.36
C VAL A 9 -8.54 -10.63 -0.30
N ALA A 10 -8.75 -9.81 0.72
CA ALA A 10 -9.63 -10.15 1.85
C ALA A 10 -11.13 -10.10 1.52
N ASP A 11 -11.56 -9.18 0.66
CA ASP A 11 -12.97 -8.88 0.39
C ASP A 11 -13.29 -8.66 -1.11
N ASP A 12 -12.33 -8.97 -1.99
CA ASP A 12 -12.41 -8.78 -3.45
C ASP A 12 -12.81 -7.35 -3.87
N TYR A 13 -12.46 -6.34 -3.06
CA TYR A 13 -12.71 -4.94 -3.36
C TYR A 13 -11.66 -4.38 -4.33
N VAL A 14 -12.12 -3.85 -5.47
CA VAL A 14 -11.25 -3.24 -6.50
C VAL A 14 -11.18 -1.73 -6.27
N ILE A 15 -9.95 -1.22 -6.17
CA ILE A 15 -9.65 0.21 -6.10
C ILE A 15 -8.65 0.59 -7.19
N THR A 16 -8.60 1.88 -7.51
CA THR A 16 -7.55 2.41 -8.37
C THR A 16 -6.20 2.40 -7.64
N LEU A 17 -5.10 2.45 -8.40
CA LEU A 17 -3.77 2.61 -7.83
C LEU A 17 -3.64 3.90 -7.00
N GLU A 18 -4.26 5.00 -7.45
CA GLU A 18 -4.27 6.27 -6.72
C GLU A 18 -4.97 6.15 -5.35
N GLU A 19 -6.12 5.45 -5.31
CA GLU A 19 -6.82 5.17 -4.05
C GLU A 19 -6.01 4.25 -3.14
N TYR A 20 -5.31 3.26 -3.70
CA TYR A 20 -4.41 2.37 -2.95
C TYR A 20 -3.25 3.15 -2.34
N GLU A 21 -2.57 4.00 -3.11
CA GLU A 21 -1.48 4.86 -2.62
C GLU A 21 -1.96 5.82 -1.53
N ALA A 22 -3.18 6.38 -1.68
CA ALA A 22 -3.79 7.23 -0.67
C ALA A 22 -4.12 6.47 0.63
N LEU A 23 -4.58 5.21 0.52
CA LEU A 23 -4.84 4.35 1.67
C LEU A 23 -3.55 4.04 2.42
N LEU A 24 -2.50 3.61 1.71
CA LEU A 24 -1.18 3.33 2.31
C LEU A 24 -0.62 4.55 3.02
N ALA A 25 -0.67 5.73 2.40
CA ALA A 25 -0.18 6.97 3.02
C ALA A 25 -0.94 7.32 4.31
N ARG A 26 -2.26 7.09 4.33
CA ARG A 26 -3.07 7.31 5.53
C ARG A 26 -2.71 6.32 6.64
N GLU A 27 -2.62 5.03 6.33
CA GLU A 27 -2.28 3.99 7.30
C GLU A 27 -0.88 4.17 7.86
N ALA A 28 0.11 4.48 7.02
CA ALA A 28 1.46 4.78 7.45
C ALA A 28 1.47 5.96 8.43
N LYS A 29 0.73 7.03 8.16
CA LYS A 29 0.63 8.19 9.05
C LYS A 29 -0.04 7.86 10.39
N GLU A 30 -1.11 7.06 10.37
CA GLU A 30 -1.80 6.63 11.57
C GLU A 30 -0.93 5.73 12.44
N LEU A 31 -0.19 4.80 11.84
CA LEU A 31 0.70 3.89 12.55
C LEU A 31 1.94 4.64 13.07
N TRP A 32 2.54 5.52 12.28
CA TRP A 32 3.65 6.38 12.72
C TRP A 32 3.28 7.26 13.92
N GLY A 33 2.04 7.78 13.93
CA GLY A 33 1.54 8.56 15.06
C GLY A 33 1.31 7.75 16.34
N LYS A 34 1.24 6.42 16.25
CA LYS A 34 1.15 5.51 17.40
C LYS A 34 2.52 5.09 17.93
N LEU A 35 3.59 5.26 17.15
CA LEU A 35 4.94 4.95 17.58
C LEU A 35 5.40 5.92 18.67
N ASP A 36 6.06 5.39 19.69
CA ASP A 36 6.81 6.19 20.64
C ASP A 36 8.15 6.69 20.06
N GLU A 37 8.91 7.47 20.84
CA GLU A 37 10.17 8.05 20.37
C GLU A 37 11.28 6.98 20.19
N ASP A 38 11.26 5.92 20.99
CA ASP A 38 12.24 4.82 20.88
C ASP A 38 11.97 4.01 19.60
N GLU A 39 10.69 3.77 19.29
CA GLU A 39 10.26 3.11 18.05
C GLU A 39 10.54 3.98 16.82
N LYS A 40 10.33 5.30 16.88
CA LYS A 40 10.69 6.19 15.77
C LYS A 40 12.20 6.31 15.59
N GLU A 41 13.00 6.21 16.65
CA GLU A 41 14.46 6.21 16.58
C GLU A 41 14.98 5.00 15.78
N ALA A 42 14.31 3.83 15.85
CA ALA A 42 14.63 2.69 14.98
C ALA A 42 14.52 3.03 13.48
N TYR A 43 13.63 3.97 13.15
CA TYR A 43 13.46 4.53 11.80
C TYR A 43 14.21 5.84 11.59
N ASN A 44 15.15 6.20 12.48
CA ASN A 44 15.88 7.48 12.47
C ASN A 44 14.95 8.71 12.41
N ASN A 45 13.75 8.62 12.98
CA ASN A 45 12.70 9.64 12.87
C ASN A 45 12.31 9.99 11.42
N ASP A 46 12.57 9.08 10.46
CA ASP A 46 12.23 9.24 9.05
C ASP A 46 10.91 8.54 8.71
N PHE A 47 9.84 9.33 8.61
CA PHE A 47 8.53 8.84 8.21
C PHE A 47 8.53 8.20 6.81
N ASN A 48 9.33 8.70 5.87
CA ASN A 48 9.30 8.18 4.50
C ASN A 48 9.89 6.77 4.45
N LYS A 49 10.98 6.54 5.19
CA LYS A 49 11.57 5.20 5.34
C LYS A 49 10.56 4.22 5.94
N TYR A 50 9.81 4.65 6.95
CA TYR A 50 8.77 3.84 7.56
C TYR A 50 7.59 3.53 6.61
N ALA A 51 7.11 4.54 5.89
CA ALA A 51 6.03 4.38 4.93
C ALA A 51 6.40 3.42 3.79
N GLU A 52 7.65 3.48 3.31
CA GLU A 52 8.19 2.54 2.32
C GLU A 52 8.17 1.10 2.84
N GLU A 53 8.65 0.85 4.07
CA GLU A 53 8.63 -0.49 4.66
C GLU A 53 7.20 -1.07 4.79
N ILE A 54 6.21 -0.26 5.20
CA ILE A 54 4.80 -0.68 5.23
C ILE A 54 4.33 -1.08 3.83
N SER A 55 4.58 -0.24 2.83
CA SER A 55 4.16 -0.50 1.45
C SER A 55 4.73 -1.80 0.87
N THR A 56 5.93 -2.21 1.31
CA THR A 56 6.55 -3.47 0.87
C THR A 56 6.05 -4.71 1.60
N CYS A 57 5.36 -4.53 2.74
CA CYS A 57 4.80 -5.62 3.52
C CYS A 57 3.38 -5.99 3.09
N ASP A 58 2.71 -5.18 2.26
CA ASP A 58 1.31 -5.36 1.97
C ASP A 58 1.07 -6.55 1.02
N ARG A 59 0.66 -7.68 1.63
CA ARG A 59 0.22 -8.89 0.93
C ARG A 59 -1.29 -8.87 0.66
N ASP A 60 -2.01 -7.83 1.12
CA ASP A 60 -3.46 -7.78 1.07
C ASP A 60 -3.98 -7.24 -0.25
N PHE A 61 -3.11 -6.68 -1.11
CA PHE A 61 -3.47 -6.20 -2.44
C PHE A 61 -2.67 -6.89 -3.54
N VAL A 62 -3.34 -7.19 -4.65
CA VAL A 62 -2.72 -7.69 -5.88
C VAL A 62 -3.13 -6.84 -7.06
N ALA A 63 -2.25 -6.71 -8.05
CA ALA A 63 -2.60 -6.03 -9.29
C ALA A 63 -3.74 -6.76 -10.00
N CYS A 64 -4.68 -6.00 -10.55
CA CYS A 64 -5.83 -6.54 -11.27
C CYS A 64 -6.27 -5.63 -12.42
N ASP A 65 -7.14 -6.13 -13.29
CA ASP A 65 -7.89 -5.29 -14.22
C ASP A 65 -9.10 -4.62 -13.54
N LYS A 66 -9.80 -3.75 -14.29
CA LYS A 66 -10.99 -3.04 -13.79
C LYS A 66 -12.15 -3.95 -13.36
N ASP A 67 -12.14 -5.20 -13.81
CA ASP A 67 -13.17 -6.20 -13.54
C ASP A 67 -12.76 -7.11 -12.36
N GLY A 68 -11.60 -6.85 -11.74
CA GLY A 68 -11.07 -7.58 -10.59
C GLY A 68 -10.32 -8.86 -10.96
N ASN A 69 -10.03 -9.10 -12.25
CA ASN A 69 -9.23 -10.25 -12.63
C ASN A 69 -7.77 -9.98 -12.27
N LYS A 70 -7.18 -10.89 -11.47
CA LYS A 70 -5.79 -10.79 -11.03
C LYS A 70 -4.84 -10.82 -12.22
N LEU A 71 -3.90 -9.88 -12.24
CA LEU A 71 -2.83 -9.79 -13.23
C LEU A 71 -1.51 -10.21 -12.58
N SER A 72 -0.58 -10.73 -13.38
CA SER A 72 0.81 -10.80 -12.95
C SER A 72 1.36 -9.36 -12.84
N TRP A 73 2.33 -9.13 -11.96
CA TRP A 73 2.96 -7.81 -11.86
C TRP A 73 3.60 -7.34 -13.17
N GLU A 74 4.07 -8.28 -14.00
CA GLU A 74 4.63 -7.99 -15.32
C GLU A 74 3.55 -7.56 -16.32
N ASP A 75 2.34 -8.11 -16.21
CA ASP A 75 1.18 -7.72 -17.04
C ASP A 75 0.48 -6.46 -16.54
N ALA A 76 0.77 -6.04 -15.30
CA ALA A 76 0.22 -4.83 -14.68
C ALA A 76 1.12 -3.59 -14.82
N LEU A 77 2.38 -3.77 -15.28
CA LEU A 77 3.37 -2.69 -15.44
C LEU A 77 3.29 -2.01 -16.81
#